data_AF-Q6ZCC4-F1
#
_entry.id   AF-Q6ZCC4-F1
#
_cell.length_a   1.000
_cell.length_b   1.000
_cell.length_c   1.000
_cell.angle_alpha   90.00
_cell.angle_beta   90.00
_cell.angle_gamma   90.00
#
_symmetry.space_group_name_H-M   'P 1'
#
loop_
_entity.id
_entity.type
_entity.pdbx_description
1 polymer ?
#
loop_
_entity_poly.entity_id
_entity_poly.type
_entity_poly.pdbx_seq_one_letter_code
_entity_poly.pdbx_strand_id
1 'polypeptide(L)'
;MGIHEHVEGIKAHWAKNFSFLDYFKKVYGRDKPLPKWTDADVDEFIASDPVYGPQLKAMRESRKFALGGALVGGAHLGGIALKYSKAPHGVVLATGFGAICGAVVGSEVAEHWYQLYKTDKQGANLRFIYWWEDKVAGNQKS
;
A
#
# COMPACT_ATOMS: atom_id res chain seq x y z
N MET A 1 -5.81 35.74 15.22
CA MET A 1 -5.67 34.27 15.24
C MET A 1 -4.91 33.92 16.51
N GLY A 2 -5.57 33.32 17.50
CA GLY A 2 -4.97 33.03 18.80
C GLY A 2 -3.99 31.85 18.73
N ILE A 3 -3.01 31.79 19.64
CA ILE A 3 -2.07 30.66 19.73
C ILE A 3 -2.83 29.32 19.84
N HIS A 4 -3.95 29.31 20.58
CA HIS A 4 -4.83 28.14 20.68
C HIS A 4 -5.40 27.69 19.33
N GLU A 5 -5.92 28.61 18.51
CA GLU A 5 -6.45 28.27 17.18
C GLU A 5 -5.36 27.70 16.28
N HIS A 6 -4.15 28.26 16.34
CA HIS A 6 -3.01 27.77 15.56
C HIS A 6 -2.58 26.36 15.99
N VAL A 7 -2.52 26.08 17.29
CA VAL A 7 -2.18 24.74 17.81
C VAL A 7 -3.26 23.71 17.44
N GLU A 8 -4.54 24.06 17.57
CA GLU A 8 -5.63 23.17 17.17
C GLU A 8 -5.64 22.91 15.65
N GLY A 9 -5.32 23.93 14.84
CA GLY A 9 -5.11 23.77 13.40
C GLY A 9 -3.99 22.79 13.05
N ILE A 10 -2.83 22.89 13.73
CA ILE A 10 -1.71 21.95 13.56
C ILE A 10 -2.10 20.54 13.97
N LYS A 11 -2.76 20.37 15.13
CA LYS A 11 -3.22 19.05 15.60
C LYS A 11 -4.18 18.41 14.59
N ALA A 12 -5.17 19.17 14.11
CA ALA A 12 -6.14 18.67 13.13
C ALA A 12 -5.46 18.30 11.80
N HIS A 13 -4.50 19.10 11.34
CA HIS A 13 -3.72 18.81 10.13
C HIS A 13 -2.95 17.49 10.26
N TRP A 14 -2.22 17.29 11.36
CA TRP A 14 -1.50 16.04 11.59
C TRP A 14 -2.43 14.84 11.84
N ALA A 15 -3.52 15.00 12.58
CA ALA A 15 -4.52 13.95 12.78
C ALA A 15 -5.11 13.47 11.44
N LYS A 16 -5.42 14.41 10.53
CA LYS A 16 -5.86 14.07 9.17
C LYS A 16 -4.77 13.31 8.40
N ASN A 17 -3.53 13.77 8.44
CA ASN A 17 -2.40 13.11 7.76
C ASN A 17 -2.07 11.74 8.35
N PHE A 18 -2.37 11.49 9.63
CA PHE A 18 -2.18 10.21 10.28
C PHE A 18 -3.42 9.30 10.25
N SER A 19 -4.56 9.74 9.71
CA SER A 19 -5.78 8.93 9.60
C SER A 19 -5.60 7.62 8.81
N PHE A 20 -4.57 7.52 7.96
CA PHE A 20 -4.21 6.24 7.32
C PHE A 20 -3.82 5.17 8.35
N LEU A 21 -3.35 5.54 9.54
CA LEU A 21 -3.07 4.61 10.63
C LEU A 21 -4.35 3.98 11.16
N ASP A 22 -5.51 4.64 11.08
CA ASP A 22 -6.79 4.03 11.46
C ASP A 22 -7.14 2.86 10.53
N TYR A 23 -6.80 2.98 9.24
CA TYR A 23 -6.88 1.86 8.30
C TYR A 23 -5.97 0.71 8.76
N PHE A 24 -4.70 0.97 9.07
CA PHE A 24 -3.80 -0.06 9.58
C PHE A 24 -4.29 -0.70 10.88
N LYS A 25 -4.81 0.10 11.81
CA LYS A 25 -5.38 -0.39 13.08
C LYS A 25 -6.61 -1.28 12.83
N LYS A 26 -7.46 -0.94 11.87
CA LYS A 26 -8.63 -1.76 11.51
C LYS A 26 -8.25 -3.09 10.86
N VAL A 27 -7.19 -3.09 10.06
CA VAL A 27 -6.73 -4.28 9.32
C VAL A 27 -5.88 -5.18 10.21
N TYR A 28 -4.90 -4.62 10.93
CA TYR A 28 -3.90 -5.36 11.68
C TYR A 28 -4.07 -5.31 13.20
N GLY A 29 -4.87 -4.38 13.74
CA GLY A 29 -5.14 -4.26 15.18
C GLY A 29 -6.25 -5.17 15.69
N ARG A 30 -6.50 -6.30 15.01
CA ARG A 30 -7.51 -7.28 15.40
C ARG A 30 -6.93 -8.23 16.45
N ASP A 31 -7.70 -8.54 17.50
CA ASP A 31 -7.28 -9.50 18.55
C ASP A 31 -6.97 -10.89 17.97
N LYS A 32 -7.77 -11.31 16.98
CA LYS A 32 -7.53 -12.51 16.18
C LYS A 32 -7.23 -12.06 14.75
N PRO A 33 -5.97 -12.21 14.27
CA PRO A 33 -5.64 -11.85 12.91
C PRO A 33 -6.43 -12.74 11.94
N LEU A 34 -6.92 -12.14 10.85
CA LEU A 34 -7.50 -12.91 9.76
C LEU A 34 -6.44 -13.82 9.14
N PRO A 35 -6.81 -15.02 8.67
CA PRO A 35 -5.89 -15.86 7.91
C PRO A 35 -5.45 -15.11 6.65
N LYS A 36 -4.25 -15.42 6.19
CA LYS A 36 -3.73 -14.88 4.92
C LYS A 36 -4.57 -15.41 3.76
N TRP A 37 -5.08 -14.51 2.92
CA TRP A 37 -5.73 -14.88 1.66
C TRP A 37 -4.71 -15.33 0.61
N THR A 38 -5.17 -16.12 -0.34
CA THR A 38 -4.40 -16.54 -1.52
C THR A 38 -4.73 -15.68 -2.74
N ASP A 39 -4.02 -15.88 -3.86
CA ASP A 39 -4.40 -15.24 -5.12
C ASP A 39 -5.74 -15.77 -5.66
N ALA A 40 -6.10 -17.03 -5.38
CA ALA A 40 -7.39 -17.58 -5.76
C ALA A 40 -8.55 -16.87 -5.06
N ASP A 41 -8.42 -16.56 -3.77
CA ASP A 41 -9.43 -15.80 -3.03
C ASP A 41 -9.64 -14.39 -3.60
N VAL A 42 -8.57 -13.82 -4.13
CA VAL A 42 -8.61 -12.50 -4.75
C VAL A 42 -9.30 -12.57 -6.09
N ASP A 43 -8.98 -13.56 -6.91
CA ASP A 43 -9.63 -13.78 -8.20
C ASP A 43 -11.13 -14.07 -8.02
N GLU A 44 -11.49 -14.81 -6.96
CA GLU A 44 -12.89 -15.03 -6.57
C GLU A 44 -13.57 -13.71 -6.19
N PHE A 45 -12.94 -12.86 -5.38
CA PHE A 45 -13.50 -11.55 -5.08
C PHE A 45 -13.68 -10.69 -6.34
N ILE A 46 -12.66 -10.65 -7.20
CA ILE A 46 -12.67 -9.90 -8.47
C ILE A 46 -13.82 -10.37 -9.37
N ALA A 47 -14.08 -11.67 -9.42
CA ALA A 47 -15.20 -12.24 -10.15
C ALA A 47 -16.55 -11.95 -9.49
N SER A 48 -16.60 -11.87 -8.15
CA SER A 48 -17.84 -11.71 -7.40
C SER A 48 -18.35 -10.27 -7.29
N ASP A 49 -17.46 -9.26 -7.16
CA ASP A 49 -17.84 -7.86 -6.94
C ASP A 49 -17.63 -7.04 -8.23
N PRO A 50 -18.71 -6.65 -8.95
CA PRO A 50 -18.57 -5.94 -10.22
C PRO A 50 -18.09 -4.49 -10.06
N VAL A 51 -18.20 -3.89 -8.87
CA VAL A 51 -17.84 -2.49 -8.64
C VAL A 51 -16.39 -2.39 -8.16
N TYR A 52 -16.04 -3.16 -7.13
CA TYR A 52 -14.72 -3.10 -6.50
C TYR A 52 -13.74 -4.15 -7.02
N GLY A 53 -14.21 -5.22 -7.65
CA GLY A 53 -13.37 -6.26 -8.26
C GLY A 53 -12.40 -5.69 -9.30
N PRO A 54 -12.88 -4.97 -10.33
CA PRO A 54 -11.99 -4.36 -11.33
C PRO A 54 -10.99 -3.37 -10.73
N GLN A 55 -11.40 -2.61 -9.71
CA GLN A 55 -10.53 -1.65 -9.01
C GLN A 55 -9.42 -2.38 -8.24
N LEU A 56 -9.77 -3.44 -7.49
CA LEU A 56 -8.78 -4.24 -6.77
C LEU A 56 -7.81 -4.93 -7.74
N LYS A 57 -8.29 -5.42 -8.88
CA LYS A 57 -7.45 -6.02 -9.93
C LYS A 57 -6.40 -5.02 -10.42
N ALA A 58 -6.83 -3.82 -10.83
CA ALA A 58 -5.94 -2.76 -11.28
C ALA A 58 -4.91 -2.38 -10.20
N MET A 59 -5.33 -2.30 -8.93
CA MET A 59 -4.44 -2.03 -7.80
C MET A 59 -3.42 -3.15 -7.53
N ARG A 60 -3.74 -4.42 -7.82
CA ARG A 60 -2.78 -5.51 -7.65
C ARG A 60 -1.80 -5.57 -8.80
N GLU A 61 -2.26 -5.31 -10.01
CA GLU A 61 -1.36 -5.20 -11.16
C GLU A 61 -0.43 -3.98 -11.02
N SER A 62 -0.93 -2.87 -10.47
CA SER A 62 -0.11 -1.68 -10.21
C SER A 62 1.02 -1.90 -9.20
N ARG A 63 0.83 -2.80 -8.23
CA ARG A 63 1.92 -3.20 -7.30
C ARG A 63 3.13 -3.78 -8.02
N LYS A 64 2.96 -4.37 -9.21
CA LYS A 64 4.09 -4.86 -10.02
C LYS A 64 4.96 -3.71 -10.51
N PHE A 65 4.37 -2.57 -10.83
CA PHE A 65 5.11 -1.36 -11.20
C PHE A 65 5.84 -0.75 -10.01
N ALA A 66 5.20 -0.69 -8.84
CA ALA A 66 5.86 -0.26 -7.61
C ALA A 66 7.03 -1.18 -7.24
N LEU A 67 6.84 -2.50 -7.32
CA LEU A 67 7.88 -3.47 -7.05
C LEU A 67 9.02 -3.39 -8.08
N GLY A 68 8.68 -3.29 -9.37
CA GLY A 68 9.66 -3.11 -10.44
C GLY A 68 10.47 -1.83 -10.26
N GLY A 69 9.80 -0.73 -9.93
CA GLY A 69 10.43 0.54 -9.59
C GLY A 69 11.37 0.39 -8.38
N ALA A 70 10.93 -0.27 -7.31
CA ALA A 70 11.75 -0.52 -6.13
C ALA A 70 13.03 -1.32 -6.46
N LEU A 71 12.90 -2.38 -7.24
CA LEU A 71 14.03 -3.19 -7.68
C LEU A 71 15.01 -2.36 -8.52
N VAL A 72 14.50 -1.61 -9.51
CA VAL A 72 15.32 -0.76 -10.39
C VAL A 72 16.01 0.36 -9.60
N GLY A 73 15.27 1.10 -8.78
CA GLY A 73 15.81 2.20 -7.99
C GLY A 73 16.83 1.73 -6.94
N GLY A 74 16.53 0.61 -6.27
CA GLY A 74 17.43 0.01 -5.29
C GLY A 74 18.72 -0.50 -5.94
N ALA A 75 18.62 -1.23 -7.06
CA ALA A 75 19.78 -1.68 -7.82
C ALA A 75 20.60 -0.50 -8.37
N HIS A 76 19.95 0.56 -8.85
CA HIS A 76 20.63 1.73 -9.40
C HIS A 76 21.46 2.47 -8.33
N LEU A 77 20.83 2.89 -7.22
CA LEU A 77 21.56 3.61 -6.17
C LEU A 77 22.49 2.71 -5.37
N GLY A 78 22.12 1.45 -5.13
CA GLY A 78 22.98 0.45 -4.52
C GLY A 78 24.23 0.19 -5.35
N GLY A 79 24.09 0.08 -6.68
CA GLY A 79 25.22 -0.09 -7.60
C GLY A 79 26.14 1.11 -7.62
N ILE A 80 25.60 2.33 -7.62
CA ILE A 80 26.39 3.57 -7.51
C ILE A 80 27.14 3.60 -6.17
N ALA A 81 26.47 3.29 -5.06
CA ALA A 81 27.10 3.26 -3.75
C ALA A 81 28.19 2.18 -3.63
N LEU A 82 27.98 1.00 -4.20
CA LEU A 82 29.01 -0.06 -4.25
C LEU A 82 30.25 0.41 -5.00
N LYS A 83 30.07 1.11 -6.12
CA LYS A 83 31.17 1.63 -6.94
C LYS A 83 31.96 2.73 -6.23
N TYR A 84 31.28 3.64 -5.53
CA TYR A 84 31.92 4.87 -5.00
C TYR A 84 32.08 4.93 -3.48
N SER A 85 31.08 4.49 -2.70
CA SER A 85 31.11 4.61 -1.23
C SER A 85 32.08 3.62 -0.59
N LYS A 86 32.25 2.42 -1.18
CA LYS A 86 33.03 1.26 -0.65
C LYS A 86 32.70 0.84 0.79
N ALA A 87 31.79 1.55 1.46
CA ALA A 87 31.37 1.29 2.82
C ALA A 87 30.06 0.50 2.83
N PRO A 88 29.97 -0.62 3.57
CA PRO A 88 28.80 -1.50 3.53
C PRO A 88 27.53 -0.80 4.00
N HIS A 89 27.61 0.08 5.01
CA HIS A 89 26.45 0.83 5.49
C HIS A 89 25.93 1.82 4.43
N GLY A 90 26.83 2.47 3.68
CA GLY A 90 26.46 3.39 2.60
C GLY A 90 25.72 2.68 1.47
N VAL A 91 26.16 1.46 1.13
CA VAL A 91 25.47 0.61 0.15
C VAL A 91 24.07 0.24 0.61
N VAL A 92 23.91 -0.22 1.86
CA VAL A 92 22.61 -0.60 2.41
C VAL A 92 21.66 0.60 2.43
N LEU A 93 22.12 1.76 2.90
CA LEU A 93 21.32 2.98 2.94
C LEU A 93 20.92 3.46 1.54
N ALA A 94 21.87 3.50 0.60
CA ALA A 94 21.60 3.92 -0.78
C ALA A 94 20.65 2.95 -1.49
N THR A 95 20.83 1.64 -1.29
CA THR A 95 19.92 0.62 -1.84
C THR A 95 18.52 0.77 -1.27
N GLY A 96 18.39 0.94 0.05
CA GLY A 96 17.11 1.15 0.71
C GLY A 96 16.40 2.42 0.23
N PHE A 97 17.13 3.54 0.16
CA PHE A 97 16.59 4.79 -0.36
C PHE A 97 16.18 4.68 -1.83
N GLY A 98 17.01 4.04 -2.65
CA GLY A 98 16.72 3.79 -4.05
C GLY A 98 15.47 2.94 -4.24
N ALA A 99 15.29 1.92 -3.40
CA ALA A 99 14.10 1.10 -3.43
C ALA A 99 12.83 1.89 -3.05
N ILE A 100 12.91 2.78 -2.06
CA ILE A 100 11.78 3.65 -1.69
C ILE A 100 11.45 4.62 -2.83
N CYS A 101 12.43 5.37 -3.34
CA CYS A 101 12.21 6.32 -4.44
C CYS A 101 11.69 5.61 -5.70
N GLY A 102 12.28 4.46 -6.03
CA GLY A 102 11.83 3.63 -7.13
C GLY A 102 10.41 3.13 -6.96
N ALA A 103 10.01 2.70 -5.76
CA ALA A 103 8.63 2.30 -5.47
C ALA A 103 7.63 3.44 -5.66
N VAL A 104 8.00 4.66 -5.26
CA VAL A 104 7.17 5.86 -5.44
C VAL A 104 7.00 6.17 -6.92
N VAL A 105 8.09 6.27 -7.68
CA VAL A 105 8.03 6.52 -9.14
C VAL A 105 7.26 5.41 -9.86
N GLY A 106 7.49 4.15 -9.49
CA GLY A 106 6.74 3.02 -10.03
C GLY A 106 5.25 3.11 -9.72
N SER A 107 4.88 3.57 -8.52
CA SER A 107 3.48 3.79 -8.15
C SER A 107 2.85 4.89 -8.98
N GLU A 108 3.54 6.01 -9.22
CA GLU A 108 3.08 7.13 -10.06
C GLU A 108 2.86 6.70 -11.52
N VAL A 109 3.81 5.97 -12.10
CA VAL A 109 3.64 5.37 -13.44
C VAL A 109 2.38 4.50 -13.47
N ALA A 110 2.14 3.72 -12.42
CA ALA A 110 0.97 2.86 -12.33
C ALA A 110 -0.34 3.65 -12.15
N GLU A 111 -0.32 4.78 -11.45
CA GLU A 111 -1.48 5.67 -11.32
C GLU A 111 -1.94 6.18 -12.68
N HIS A 112 -1.00 6.57 -13.53
CA HIS A 112 -1.30 7.00 -14.89
C HIS A 112 -1.70 5.83 -15.79
N TRP A 113 -0.96 4.71 -15.73
CA TRP A 113 -1.21 3.55 -16.59
C TRP A 113 -2.59 2.92 -16.37
N TYR A 114 -2.97 2.73 -15.10
CA TYR A 114 -4.25 2.12 -14.72
C TYR A 114 -5.34 3.13 -14.39
N GLN A 115 -5.08 4.44 -14.57
CA GLN A 115 -5.98 5.52 -14.17
C GLN A 115 -6.47 5.40 -12.72
N LEU A 116 -5.60 4.95 -11.80
CA LEU A 116 -5.97 4.69 -10.40
C LEU A 116 -6.44 5.95 -9.66
N TYR A 117 -6.12 7.13 -10.19
CA TYR A 117 -6.62 8.41 -9.69
C TYR A 117 -8.15 8.53 -9.81
N LYS A 118 -8.83 7.72 -10.64
CA LYS A 118 -10.29 7.65 -10.74
C LYS A 118 -10.92 6.62 -9.80
N THR A 119 -10.12 5.80 -9.12
CA THR A 119 -10.60 4.66 -8.32
C THR A 119 -10.51 4.93 -6.83
N ASP A 120 -11.45 4.40 -6.06
CA ASP A 120 -11.40 4.45 -4.60
C ASP A 120 -10.53 3.30 -4.06
N LYS A 121 -9.22 3.56 -4.00
CA LYS A 121 -8.21 2.60 -3.54
C LYS A 121 -8.47 2.09 -2.12
N GLN A 122 -8.93 2.96 -1.23
CA GLN A 122 -9.20 2.59 0.16
C GLN A 122 -10.51 1.80 0.27
N GLY A 123 -11.56 2.24 -0.44
CA GLY A 123 -12.85 1.54 -0.50
C GLY A 123 -12.71 0.12 -1.05
N ALA A 124 -11.97 -0.07 -2.15
CA ALA A 124 -11.76 -1.39 -2.75
C ALA A 124 -11.02 -2.35 -1.81
N ASN A 125 -9.94 -1.90 -1.16
CA ASN A 125 -9.22 -2.73 -0.18
C ASN A 125 -10.10 -3.05 1.05
N LEU A 126 -10.85 -2.08 1.57
CA LEU A 126 -11.76 -2.31 2.70
C LEU A 126 -12.87 -3.30 2.34
N ARG A 127 -13.47 -3.15 1.15
CA ARG A 127 -14.51 -4.06 0.67
C ARG A 127 -13.99 -5.48 0.55
N PHE A 128 -12.78 -5.66 0.01
CA PHE A 128 -12.12 -6.96 -0.05
C PHE A 128 -11.90 -7.56 1.34
N ILE A 129 -11.46 -6.76 2.31
CA ILE A 129 -11.21 -7.24 3.68
C ILE A 129 -12.51 -7.67 4.37
N TYR A 130 -13.61 -6.92 4.19
CA TYR A 130 -14.90 -7.32 4.73
C TYR A 130 -15.43 -8.60 4.09
N TRP A 131 -15.33 -8.70 2.76
CA TRP A 131 -15.69 -9.92 2.04
C TRP A 131 -14.86 -11.12 2.53
N TRP A 132 -13.55 -10.92 2.77
CA TRP A 132 -12.67 -11.96 3.28
C TRP A 132 -13.06 -12.39 4.69
N GLU A 133 -13.41 -11.44 5.55
CA GLU A 133 -13.93 -11.72 6.90
C GLU A 133 -15.22 -12.52 6.87
N ASP A 134 -16.18 -12.15 6.02
CA ASP A 134 -17.44 -12.88 5.86
C ASP A 134 -17.20 -14.31 5.35
N LYS A 135 -16.30 -14.48 4.37
CA LYS A 135 -15.93 -15.79 3.82
C LYS A 135 -15.28 -16.69 4.87
N VAL A 136 -14.34 -16.15 5.65
CA VAL A 136 -13.68 -16.89 6.74
C VAL A 136 -14.69 -17.26 7.83
N ALA A 137 -15.57 -16.34 8.21
CA ALA A 137 -16.61 -16.61 9.20
C ALA A 137 -17.63 -17.66 8.71
N GLY A 138 -17.97 -17.65 7.42
CA GLY A 138 -18.81 -18.67 6.79
C GLY A 138 -18.16 -20.06 6.83
N ASN A 139 -16.86 -20.15 6.53
CA ASN A 139 -16.11 -21.40 6.56
C ASN A 139 -15.94 -21.99 7.97
N GLN A 140 -16.03 -21.17 9.03
CA GLN A 140 -15.98 -21.65 10.42
C GLN A 140 -17.32 -22.19 10.93
N LYS A 141 -18.43 -21.88 10.25
CA LYS A 141 -19.79 -22.32 10.65
C LYS A 141 -20.25 -23.59 9.93
N SER A 142 -19.61 -23.95 8.82
CA SER A 142 -19.84 -25.22 8.12
C SER A 142 -19.04 -26.35 8.74
#